data_AF-A0A3A9UAU5-F1
#
_entry.id   AF-A0A3A9UAU5-F1
#
_cell.length_a   1.000
_cell.length_b   1.000
_cell.length_c   1.000
_cell.angle_alpha   90.00
_cell.angle_beta   90.00
_cell.angle_gamma   90.00
#
_symmetry.space_group_name_H-M   'P 1'
#
loop_
_entity.id
_entity.type
_entity.pdbx_description
1 polymer ?
#
loop_
_entity_poly.entity_id
_entity_poly.type
_entity_poly.pdbx_seq_one_letter_code
_entity_poly.pdbx_strand_id
1 'polypeptide(L)'
;MRNLFTALKQDTQANHSVLENTFPFSIYHDDSLFDEKAYLAILKIMSMFHQAAAEAVQQAELRAPALTPIASMINSDVIQNALNKDILALTKSSLTRDTHASDTYKTKAYADIHPNKPSTLSSNSPTSQAISAIYVWLGSSMGANIIVRRLNAMERDIPTNYYQAMAGCAKAWVSFKQEVDRLIPKLGLEDEAFVADAVTDANAWFTYLISLADVVVHDATQAVAVN
;
A
#
# COMPACT_ATOMS: atom_id res chain seq x y z
N MET A 1 -18.22 23.53 4.21
CA MET A 1 -17.62 22.37 4.91
C MET A 1 -17.83 21.11 4.10
N ARG A 2 -16.78 20.68 3.38
CA ARG A 2 -16.76 19.44 2.60
C ARG A 2 -16.55 18.26 3.54
N ASN A 3 -17.30 17.18 3.37
CA ASN A 3 -17.11 15.95 4.17
C ASN A 3 -15.70 15.36 3.92
N LEU A 4 -15.01 14.97 5.00
CA LEU A 4 -13.63 14.46 4.96
C LEU A 4 -13.42 13.36 3.91
N PHE A 5 -14.26 12.32 3.93
CA PHE A 5 -14.09 11.18 3.00
C PHE A 5 -14.41 11.54 1.54
N THR A 6 -15.26 12.54 1.34
CA THR A 6 -15.50 13.10 -0.01
C THR A 6 -14.26 13.85 -0.50
N ALA A 7 -13.62 14.64 0.36
CA ALA A 7 -12.38 15.35 0.05
C ALA A 7 -11.23 14.37 -0.23
N LEU A 8 -10.99 13.42 0.68
CA LEU A 8 -9.99 12.36 0.52
C LEU A 8 -10.14 11.63 -0.82
N LYS A 9 -11.35 11.18 -1.16
CA LYS A 9 -11.59 10.44 -2.40
C LYS A 9 -11.26 11.26 -3.66
N GLN A 10 -11.70 12.51 -3.70
CA GLN A 10 -11.56 13.36 -4.88
C GLN A 10 -10.12 13.90 -5.02
N ASP A 11 -9.51 14.31 -3.91
CA ASP A 11 -8.25 15.05 -3.92
C ASP A 11 -7.02 14.13 -3.84
N THR A 12 -7.22 12.82 -3.65
CA THR A 12 -6.16 11.79 -3.79
C THR A 12 -6.26 10.99 -5.08
N GLN A 13 -7.29 11.24 -5.91
CA GLN A 13 -7.56 10.45 -7.12
C GLN A 13 -6.37 10.41 -8.08
N ALA A 14 -5.69 11.55 -8.29
CA ALA A 14 -4.55 11.62 -9.21
C ALA A 14 -3.42 10.68 -8.78
N ASN A 15 -3.03 10.72 -7.49
CA ASN A 15 -1.97 9.86 -6.97
C ASN A 15 -2.38 8.39 -6.91
N HIS A 16 -3.65 8.08 -6.62
CA HIS A 16 -4.18 6.73 -6.74
C HIS A 16 -4.06 6.20 -8.18
N SER A 17 -4.45 7.01 -9.17
CA SER A 17 -4.33 6.65 -10.58
C SER A 17 -2.88 6.49 -11.03
N VAL A 18 -1.95 7.33 -10.54
CA VAL A 18 -0.52 7.15 -10.82
C VAL A 18 -0.04 5.81 -10.26
N LEU A 19 -0.35 5.51 -8.99
CA LEU A 19 0.04 4.26 -8.35
C LEU A 19 -0.42 3.04 -9.16
N GLU A 20 -1.68 2.97 -9.57
CA GLU A 20 -2.22 1.83 -10.32
C GLU A 20 -1.54 1.66 -11.69
N ASN A 21 -1.15 2.76 -12.34
CA ASN A 21 -0.57 2.74 -13.68
C ASN A 21 0.96 2.62 -13.70
N THR A 22 1.63 2.72 -12.56
CA THR A 22 3.09 2.62 -12.43
C THR A 22 3.53 1.19 -12.10
N PHE A 23 4.65 0.76 -12.69
CA PHE A 23 5.25 -0.53 -12.37
C PHE A 23 5.77 -0.52 -10.91
N PRO A 24 5.60 -1.59 -10.12
CA PRO A 24 5.09 -2.91 -10.51
C PRO A 24 3.57 -3.09 -10.41
N PHE A 25 2.80 -2.13 -9.90
CA PHE A 25 1.36 -2.27 -9.71
C PHE A 25 0.56 -2.41 -11.02
N SER A 26 1.09 -1.85 -12.12
CA SER A 26 0.46 -1.94 -13.44
C SER A 26 0.30 -3.36 -13.98
N ILE A 27 1.00 -4.37 -13.43
CA ILE A 27 0.83 -5.78 -13.84
C ILE A 27 -0.59 -6.30 -13.61
N TYR A 28 -1.36 -5.65 -12.73
CA TYR A 28 -2.74 -6.04 -12.48
C TYR A 28 -3.72 -5.61 -13.58
N HIS A 29 -3.31 -4.81 -14.56
CA HIS A 29 -4.20 -4.41 -15.66
C HIS A 29 -4.31 -5.43 -16.79
N ASP A 30 -3.31 -6.32 -16.92
CA ASP A 30 -3.23 -7.29 -18.01
C ASP A 30 -2.56 -8.56 -17.50
N ASP A 31 -3.28 -9.68 -17.52
CA ASP A 31 -2.80 -10.97 -17.00
C ASP A 31 -1.53 -11.45 -17.74
N SER A 32 -1.30 -10.99 -18.99
CA SER A 32 -0.08 -11.29 -19.75
C SER A 32 1.16 -10.57 -19.22
N LEU A 33 0.98 -9.56 -18.37
CA LEU A 33 2.06 -8.84 -17.69
C LEU A 33 2.43 -9.45 -16.34
N PHE A 34 1.73 -10.50 -15.89
CA PHE A 34 2.03 -11.12 -14.60
C PHE A 34 3.42 -11.77 -14.62
N ASP A 35 4.31 -11.18 -13.84
CA ASP A 35 5.66 -11.65 -13.61
C ASP A 35 5.86 -11.92 -12.12
N GLU A 36 6.50 -13.05 -11.80
CA GLU A 36 6.67 -13.47 -10.41
C GLU A 36 7.67 -12.58 -9.66
N LYS A 37 8.68 -12.04 -10.37
CA LYS A 37 9.61 -11.07 -9.78
C LYS A 37 8.91 -9.73 -9.51
N ALA A 38 8.06 -9.26 -10.43
CA ALA A 38 7.22 -8.08 -10.24
C ALA A 38 6.22 -8.28 -9.09
N TYR A 39 5.58 -9.45 -9.00
CA TYR A 39 4.70 -9.80 -7.88
C TYR A 39 5.46 -9.78 -6.54
N LEU A 40 6.64 -10.40 -6.47
CA LEU A 40 7.50 -10.35 -5.29
C LEU A 40 7.90 -8.90 -4.94
N ALA A 41 8.21 -8.06 -5.93
CA ALA A 41 8.50 -6.65 -5.72
C ALA A 41 7.30 -5.90 -5.10
N ILE A 42 6.08 -6.13 -5.59
CA ILE A 42 4.85 -5.57 -5.00
C ILE A 42 4.73 -5.99 -3.54
N LEU A 43 4.90 -7.28 -3.21
CA LEU A 43 4.77 -7.73 -1.83
C LEU A 43 5.82 -7.07 -0.91
N LYS A 44 7.05 -6.88 -1.37
CA LYS A 44 8.09 -6.14 -0.61
C LYS A 44 7.71 -4.68 -0.40
N ILE A 45 7.24 -4.00 -1.44
CA ILE A 45 6.75 -2.61 -1.36
C ILE A 45 5.60 -2.51 -0.34
N MET A 46 4.62 -3.40 -0.43
CA MET A 46 3.49 -3.41 0.48
C MET A 46 3.90 -3.73 1.92
N SER A 47 4.93 -4.55 2.13
CA SER A 47 5.47 -4.81 3.46
C SER A 47 6.12 -3.59 4.09
N MET A 48 6.90 -2.83 3.32
CA MET A 48 7.50 -1.56 3.78
C MET A 48 6.42 -0.51 4.09
N PHE A 49 5.45 -0.35 3.18
CA PHE A 49 4.33 0.58 3.38
C PHE A 49 3.52 0.24 4.62
N HIS A 50 3.10 -1.01 4.77
CA HIS A 50 2.29 -1.44 5.91
C HIS A 50 3.05 -1.35 7.23
N GLN A 51 4.37 -1.59 7.23
CA GLN A 51 5.19 -1.34 8.42
C GLN A 51 5.15 0.13 8.84
N ALA A 52 5.46 1.04 7.90
CA ALA A 52 5.51 2.48 8.17
C ALA A 52 4.14 3.03 8.60
N ALA A 53 3.05 2.58 7.94
CA ALA A 53 1.69 2.98 8.28
C ALA A 53 1.29 2.49 9.68
N ALA A 54 1.60 1.24 10.04
CA ALA A 54 1.31 0.71 11.37
C ALA A 54 2.07 1.47 12.47
N GLU A 55 3.36 1.77 12.24
CA GLU A 55 4.17 2.57 13.17
C GLU A 55 3.61 3.98 13.35
N ALA A 56 3.23 4.65 12.26
CA ALA A 56 2.64 5.99 12.32
C ALA A 56 1.32 6.00 13.11
N VAL A 57 0.45 5.01 12.87
CA VAL A 57 -0.81 4.84 13.61
C VAL A 57 -0.55 4.59 15.09
N GLN A 58 0.39 3.71 15.43
CA GLN A 58 0.75 3.42 16.81
C GLN A 58 1.31 4.67 17.52
N GLN A 59 2.20 5.43 16.87
CA GLN A 59 2.75 6.67 17.43
C GLN A 59 1.68 7.74 17.65
N ALA A 60 0.72 7.84 16.74
CA ALA A 60 -0.41 8.74 16.90
C ALA A 60 -1.33 8.30 18.05
N GLU A 61 -1.63 7.01 18.17
CA GLU A 61 -2.42 6.45 19.26
C GLU A 61 -1.80 6.74 20.63
N LEU A 62 -0.47 6.59 20.76
CA LEU A 62 0.25 6.93 22.00
C LEU A 62 0.08 8.40 22.40
N ARG A 63 -0.07 9.31 21.43
CA ARG A 63 -0.25 10.75 21.65
C ARG A 63 -1.71 11.14 21.82
N ALA A 64 -2.61 10.43 21.16
CA ALA A 64 -4.05 10.65 21.18
C ALA A 64 -4.78 9.31 21.33
N PRO A 65 -4.96 8.81 22.57
CA PRO A 65 -5.60 7.51 22.84
C PRO A 65 -7.05 7.39 22.31
N ALA A 66 -7.69 8.50 21.98
CA ALA A 66 -8.98 8.49 21.30
C ALA A 66 -8.94 7.83 19.90
N LEU A 67 -7.75 7.61 19.34
CA LEU A 67 -7.53 6.89 18.07
C LEU A 67 -7.54 5.36 18.21
N THR A 68 -7.48 4.80 19.42
CA THR A 68 -7.47 3.34 19.65
C THR A 68 -8.54 2.57 18.86
N PRO A 69 -9.81 3.03 18.80
CA PRO A 69 -10.84 2.32 18.05
C PRO A 69 -10.50 2.14 16.57
N ILE A 70 -9.96 3.17 15.91
CA ILE A 70 -9.60 3.12 14.49
C ILE A 70 -8.25 2.43 14.26
N ALA A 71 -7.31 2.56 15.20
CA ALA A 71 -6.00 1.91 15.12
C ALA A 71 -6.12 0.38 15.10
N SER A 72 -7.05 -0.19 15.89
CA SER A 72 -7.29 -1.64 15.91
C SER A 72 -7.84 -2.22 14.60
N MET A 73 -8.31 -1.38 13.66
CA MET A 73 -9.01 -1.84 12.45
C MET A 73 -8.08 -2.28 11.31
N ILE A 74 -6.79 -1.90 11.32
CA ILE A 74 -5.85 -2.24 10.23
C ILE A 74 -5.27 -3.66 10.34
N ASN A 75 -5.40 -4.30 11.49
CA ASN A 75 -4.96 -5.68 11.76
C ASN A 75 -3.51 -5.94 11.28
N SER A 76 -2.60 -5.03 11.65
CA SER A 76 -1.23 -4.94 11.13
C SER A 76 -0.47 -6.26 11.23
N ASP A 77 -0.57 -6.96 12.36
CA ASP A 77 0.16 -8.21 12.61
C ASP A 77 -0.26 -9.32 11.64
N VAL A 78 -1.56 -9.43 11.37
CA VAL A 78 -2.08 -10.43 10.42
C VAL A 78 -1.60 -10.12 9.01
N ILE A 79 -1.62 -8.86 8.62
CA ILE A 79 -1.16 -8.41 7.29
C ILE A 79 0.34 -8.65 7.12
N GLN A 80 1.17 -8.27 8.10
CA GLN A 80 2.62 -8.46 8.02
C GLN A 80 3.01 -9.93 8.03
N ASN A 81 2.35 -10.76 8.84
CA ASN A 81 2.59 -12.21 8.83
C ASN A 81 2.21 -12.84 7.49
N ALA A 82 1.11 -12.40 6.87
CA ALA A 82 0.68 -12.89 5.56
C ALA A 82 1.67 -12.50 4.45
N LEU A 83 2.16 -11.25 4.46
CA LEU A 83 3.21 -10.79 3.55
C LEU A 83 4.50 -11.59 3.70
N ASN A 84 4.97 -11.78 4.93
CA ASN A 84 6.19 -12.55 5.19
C ASN A 84 6.08 -13.99 4.68
N LYS A 85 4.91 -14.62 4.81
CA LYS A 85 4.65 -15.96 4.26
C LYS A 85 4.78 -15.98 2.73
N ASP A 86 4.13 -15.04 2.04
CA ASP A 86 4.14 -15.00 0.58
C ASP A 86 5.54 -14.66 0.04
N ILE A 87 6.23 -13.67 0.63
CA ILE A 87 7.60 -13.30 0.27
C ILE A 87 8.56 -14.48 0.44
N LEU A 88 8.45 -15.21 1.56
CA LEU A 88 9.29 -16.38 1.83
C LEU A 88 9.02 -17.51 0.83
N ALA A 89 7.76 -17.78 0.50
CA ALA A 89 7.37 -18.82 -0.45
C ALA A 89 7.94 -18.53 -1.85
N LEU A 90 7.82 -17.30 -2.34
CA LEU A 90 8.36 -16.88 -3.63
C LEU A 90 9.89 -16.91 -3.65
N THR A 91 10.54 -16.42 -2.59
CA THR A 91 12.01 -16.38 -2.52
C THR A 91 12.61 -17.80 -2.54
N LYS A 92 12.00 -18.74 -1.81
CA LYS A 92 12.43 -20.16 -1.83
C LYS A 92 12.25 -20.78 -3.21
N SER A 93 11.13 -20.49 -3.87
CA SER A 93 10.80 -21.04 -5.18
C SER A 93 11.72 -20.53 -6.29
N SER A 94 12.25 -19.31 -6.16
CA SER A 94 13.29 -18.77 -7.05
C SER A 94 14.63 -19.46 -6.85
N LEU A 95 15.09 -19.64 -5.61
CA LEU A 95 16.35 -20.32 -5.30
C LEU A 95 16.40 -21.77 -5.83
N THR A 96 15.24 -22.44 -5.94
CA THR A 96 15.16 -23.78 -6.52
C THR A 96 15.14 -23.81 -8.05
N ARG A 97 14.77 -22.72 -8.72
CA ARG A 97 14.64 -22.64 -10.18
C ARG A 97 15.90 -22.13 -10.90
N ASP A 98 16.77 -21.39 -10.19
CA ASP A 98 18.01 -20.82 -10.74
C ASP A 98 19.08 -21.86 -11.13
N THR A 99 18.77 -23.16 -11.09
CA THR A 99 19.66 -24.20 -11.64
C THR A 99 19.57 -24.36 -13.17
N HIS A 100 18.61 -23.75 -13.89
CA HIS A 100 18.44 -24.06 -15.32
C HIS A 100 17.90 -22.97 -16.30
N ALA A 101 17.81 -21.68 -15.97
CA ALA A 101 17.24 -20.71 -16.94
C ALA A 101 18.15 -19.49 -17.22
N SER A 102 18.47 -19.32 -18.51
CA SER A 102 19.13 -18.14 -19.08
C SER A 102 18.14 -16.97 -19.13
N ASP A 103 18.43 -15.93 -18.35
CA ASP A 103 17.64 -14.72 -18.23
C ASP A 103 17.76 -13.85 -19.50
N THR A 104 16.72 -13.85 -20.35
CA THR A 104 16.55 -12.86 -21.42
C THR A 104 15.26 -12.08 -21.18
N TYR A 105 15.34 -11.01 -20.39
CA TYR A 105 14.20 -10.11 -20.16
C TYR A 105 14.00 -9.17 -21.34
N LYS A 106 12.80 -9.16 -21.92
CA LYS A 106 12.27 -8.01 -22.65
C LYS A 106 11.63 -7.06 -21.64
N THR A 107 12.45 -6.29 -20.95
CA THR A 107 11.98 -5.11 -20.22
C THR A 107 11.42 -4.15 -21.26
N LYS A 108 10.09 -4.07 -21.42
CA LYS A 108 9.52 -2.86 -22.03
C LYS A 108 9.89 -1.74 -21.07
N ALA A 109 10.81 -0.88 -21.48
CA ALA A 109 11.22 0.29 -20.72
C ALA A 109 9.99 1.18 -20.54
N TYR A 110 9.33 1.05 -19.39
CA TYR A 110 8.34 2.01 -18.95
C TYR A 110 9.11 3.26 -18.54
N ALA A 111 8.85 4.37 -19.24
CA ALA A 111 9.51 5.63 -18.96
C ALA A 111 9.11 6.11 -17.56
N ASP A 112 10.10 6.17 -16.69
CA ASP A 112 10.04 6.81 -15.38
C ASP A 112 9.83 8.33 -15.60
N ILE A 113 8.73 8.89 -15.07
CA ILE A 113 8.37 10.30 -15.24
C ILE A 113 8.28 11.04 -13.90
N HIS A 114 8.95 10.61 -12.83
CA HIS A 114 8.91 11.39 -11.58
C HIS A 114 10.29 11.50 -10.88
N PRO A 115 11.03 12.60 -11.10
CA PRO A 115 12.18 12.92 -10.28
C PRO A 115 11.64 13.55 -8.99
N ASN A 116 11.66 12.81 -7.87
CA ASN A 116 12.04 13.32 -6.54
C ASN A 116 11.66 12.31 -5.45
N LYS A 117 12.68 11.79 -4.79
CA LYS A 117 12.58 10.97 -3.59
C LYS A 117 12.23 11.85 -2.38
N PRO A 118 11.05 11.74 -1.74
CA PRO A 118 10.83 12.37 -0.45
C PRO A 118 11.41 11.44 0.62
N SER A 119 12.61 11.78 1.09
CA SER A 119 13.16 11.22 2.32
C SER A 119 12.49 11.94 3.49
N THR A 120 11.42 11.33 4.03
CA THR A 120 10.61 11.66 5.23
C THR A 120 9.14 11.91 4.89
N LEU A 121 8.26 11.11 5.52
CA LEU A 121 6.82 11.32 5.47
C LEU A 121 6.49 12.54 6.35
N SER A 122 6.33 13.71 5.73
CA SER A 122 5.88 14.90 6.45
C SER A 122 4.41 14.75 6.85
N SER A 123 4.10 15.01 8.11
CA SER A 123 2.73 15.01 8.62
C SER A 123 2.36 16.36 9.23
N ASN A 124 1.14 16.81 8.98
CA ASN A 124 0.62 18.04 9.60
C ASN A 124 0.25 17.83 11.07
N SER A 125 -0.31 16.68 11.43
CA SER A 125 -0.57 16.28 12.81
C SER A 125 -0.55 14.76 12.98
N PRO A 126 -0.34 14.23 14.20
CA PRO A 126 -0.45 12.78 14.44
C PRO A 126 -1.83 12.22 14.07
N THR A 127 -2.89 12.97 14.35
CA THR A 127 -4.28 12.55 14.08
C THR A 127 -4.57 12.49 12.58
N SER A 128 -4.23 13.53 11.82
CA SER A 128 -4.39 13.55 10.36
C SER A 128 -3.52 12.47 9.72
N GLN A 129 -2.30 12.26 10.20
CA GLN A 129 -1.40 11.21 9.71
C GLN A 129 -1.99 9.81 9.89
N ALA A 130 -2.52 9.51 11.07
CA ALA A 130 -3.11 8.20 11.38
C ALA A 130 -4.40 7.95 10.58
N ILE A 131 -5.32 8.91 10.55
CA ILE A 131 -6.56 8.78 9.78
C ILE A 131 -6.25 8.59 8.30
N SER A 132 -5.28 9.33 7.77
CA SER A 132 -4.86 9.22 6.37
C SER A 132 -4.16 7.90 6.07
N ALA A 133 -3.31 7.41 6.98
CA ALA A 133 -2.66 6.10 6.86
C ALA A 133 -3.70 4.97 6.78
N ILE A 134 -4.66 4.98 7.71
CA ILE A 134 -5.75 4.00 7.78
C ILE A 134 -6.65 4.11 6.55
N TYR A 135 -6.92 5.33 6.06
CA TYR A 135 -7.65 5.56 4.82
C TYR A 135 -6.98 4.90 3.61
N VAL A 136 -5.66 5.11 3.41
CA VAL A 136 -4.93 4.50 2.29
C VAL A 136 -4.85 2.97 2.46
N TRP A 137 -4.58 2.49 3.69
CA TRP A 137 -4.54 1.06 4.01
C TRP A 137 -5.85 0.35 3.67
N LEU A 138 -6.97 0.85 4.20
CA LEU A 138 -8.29 0.25 3.96
C LEU A 138 -8.77 0.51 2.53
N GLY A 139 -8.33 1.60 1.89
CA GLY A 139 -8.51 1.83 0.46
C GLY A 139 -8.01 0.66 -0.37
N SER A 140 -6.76 0.24 -0.15
CA SER A 140 -6.12 -0.89 -0.82
C SER A 140 -6.83 -2.23 -0.55
N SER A 141 -7.50 -2.38 0.60
CA SER A 141 -8.21 -3.60 0.96
C SER A 141 -9.42 -3.90 0.06
N MET A 142 -10.06 -2.88 -0.51
CA MET A 142 -11.26 -3.03 -1.32
C MET A 142 -10.98 -3.72 -2.66
N GLY A 143 -9.80 -3.50 -3.26
CA GLY A 143 -9.37 -4.14 -4.50
C GLY A 143 -8.83 -5.57 -4.32
N ALA A 144 -8.48 -5.96 -3.10
CA ALA A 144 -7.73 -7.18 -2.83
C ALA A 144 -8.47 -8.46 -3.27
N ASN A 145 -9.80 -8.52 -3.12
CA ASN A 145 -10.62 -9.66 -3.56
C ASN A 145 -10.54 -9.90 -5.08
N ILE A 146 -10.42 -8.83 -5.87
CA ILE A 146 -10.29 -8.93 -7.33
C ILE A 146 -8.93 -9.52 -7.67
N ILE A 147 -7.87 -9.06 -6.98
CA ILE A 147 -6.51 -9.57 -7.17
C ILE A 147 -6.43 -11.06 -6.80
N VAL A 148 -6.97 -11.49 -5.66
CA VAL A 148 -7.01 -12.92 -5.29
C VAL A 148 -7.65 -13.77 -6.39
N ARG A 149 -8.80 -13.34 -6.91
CA ARG A 149 -9.50 -14.08 -7.97
C ARG A 149 -8.67 -14.19 -9.24
N ARG A 150 -8.00 -13.11 -9.64
CA ARG A 150 -7.11 -13.10 -10.82
C ARG A 150 -5.93 -14.04 -10.63
N LEU A 151 -5.23 -13.95 -9.50
CA LEU A 151 -4.08 -14.81 -9.21
C LEU A 151 -4.47 -16.30 -9.18
N ASN A 152 -5.61 -16.64 -8.57
CA ASN A 152 -6.10 -18.02 -8.55
C ASN A 152 -6.53 -18.54 -9.93
N ALA A 153 -6.94 -17.66 -10.86
CA ALA A 153 -7.33 -18.05 -12.21
C ALA A 153 -6.13 -18.35 -13.13
N MET A 154 -4.91 -17.99 -12.74
CA MET A 154 -3.70 -18.21 -13.55
C MET A 154 -3.21 -19.66 -13.58
N GLU A 155 -3.89 -20.59 -12.87
CA GLU A 155 -3.51 -22.02 -12.76
C GLU A 155 -2.04 -22.25 -12.35
N ARG A 156 -1.47 -21.29 -11.61
CA ARG A 156 -0.12 -21.33 -11.04
C ARG A 156 -0.22 -21.40 -9.53
N ASP A 157 0.75 -22.02 -8.87
CA ASP A 157 0.86 -22.03 -7.41
C ASP A 157 1.39 -20.67 -6.91
N ILE A 158 0.57 -19.62 -7.04
CA ILE A 158 0.90 -18.27 -6.61
C ILE A 158 0.39 -18.08 -5.17
N PRO A 159 1.25 -17.73 -4.21
CA PRO A 159 0.82 -17.50 -2.84
C PRO A 159 -0.01 -16.22 -2.75
N THR A 160 -1.17 -16.31 -2.08
CA THR A 160 -2.16 -15.22 -1.99
C THR A 160 -2.53 -14.84 -0.55
N ASN A 161 -1.75 -15.25 0.45
CA ASN A 161 -2.08 -15.02 1.86
C ASN A 161 -2.28 -13.51 2.15
N TYR A 162 -1.42 -12.66 1.60
CA TYR A 162 -1.50 -11.21 1.78
C TYR A 162 -2.82 -10.62 1.27
N TYR A 163 -3.16 -10.89 0.01
CA TYR A 163 -4.37 -10.33 -0.59
C TYR A 163 -5.65 -10.91 0.04
N GLN A 164 -5.62 -12.16 0.50
CA GLN A 164 -6.71 -12.74 1.29
C GLN A 164 -6.87 -12.02 2.64
N ALA A 165 -5.76 -11.75 3.33
CA ALA A 165 -5.78 -11.03 4.60
C ALA A 165 -6.28 -9.58 4.42
N MET A 166 -5.81 -8.88 3.39
CA MET A 166 -6.30 -7.54 3.03
C MET A 166 -7.79 -7.54 2.70
N ALA A 167 -8.27 -8.50 1.90
CA ALA A 167 -9.69 -8.64 1.62
C ALA A 167 -10.53 -8.82 2.90
N GLY A 168 -9.98 -9.52 3.90
CA GLY A 168 -10.59 -9.64 5.22
C GLY A 168 -10.70 -8.33 6.00
N CYS A 169 -9.81 -7.36 5.77
CA CYS A 169 -9.84 -6.02 6.39
C CYS A 169 -10.89 -5.09 5.75
N ALA A 170 -11.32 -5.35 4.51
CA ALA A 170 -12.29 -4.49 3.81
C ALA A 170 -13.62 -4.31 4.56
N LYS A 171 -14.01 -5.29 5.39
CA LYS A 171 -15.20 -5.21 6.27
C LYS A 171 -15.14 -4.05 7.27
N ALA A 172 -13.94 -3.59 7.64
CA ALA A 172 -13.76 -2.51 8.60
C ALA A 172 -13.99 -1.12 8.00
N TRP A 173 -14.05 -0.99 6.67
CA TRP A 173 -14.15 0.31 5.99
C TRP A 173 -15.33 1.17 6.44
N VAL A 174 -16.52 0.56 6.56
CA VAL A 174 -17.72 1.30 6.97
C VAL A 174 -17.61 1.76 8.42
N SER A 175 -17.16 0.87 9.31
CA SER A 175 -16.94 1.17 10.73
C SER A 175 -15.87 2.24 10.93
N PHE A 176 -14.79 2.19 10.16
CA PHE A 176 -13.73 3.21 10.17
C PHE A 176 -14.30 4.59 9.87
N LYS A 177 -15.06 4.74 8.77
CA LYS A 177 -15.66 6.04 8.42
C LYS A 177 -16.58 6.57 9.51
N GLN A 178 -17.46 5.71 10.03
CA GLN A 178 -18.38 6.08 11.10
C GLN A 178 -17.64 6.51 12.38
N GLU A 179 -16.54 5.85 12.72
CA GLU A 179 -15.79 6.16 13.92
C GLU A 179 -14.98 7.45 13.75
N VAL A 180 -14.41 7.70 12.58
CA VAL A 180 -13.77 8.98 12.26
C VAL A 180 -14.79 10.13 12.31
N ASP A 181 -15.99 9.95 11.73
CA ASP A 181 -17.06 10.95 11.77
C ASP A 181 -17.48 11.28 13.23
N ARG A 182 -17.43 10.30 14.14
CA ARG A 182 -17.68 10.52 15.58
C ARG A 182 -16.49 11.14 16.32
N LEU A 183 -15.27 10.86 15.86
CA LEU A 183 -14.05 11.29 16.52
C LEU A 183 -13.72 12.75 16.24
N ILE A 184 -13.94 13.22 14.99
CA ILE A 184 -13.63 14.58 14.56
C ILE A 184 -14.25 15.65 15.50
N PRO A 185 -15.56 15.61 15.83
CA PRO A 185 -16.15 16.57 16.76
C PRO A 185 -15.59 16.47 18.18
N LYS A 186 -15.31 15.25 18.65
CA LYS A 186 -14.76 15.02 20.00
C LYS A 186 -13.36 15.62 20.17
N LEU A 187 -12.60 15.70 19.09
CA LEU A 187 -11.27 16.29 19.06
C LEU A 187 -11.27 17.78 18.71
N GLY A 188 -12.45 18.36 18.43
CA GLY A 188 -12.57 19.76 18.01
C GLY A 188 -11.96 20.05 16.65
N LEU A 189 -11.95 19.06 15.74
CA LEU A 189 -11.29 19.12 14.43
C LEU A 189 -12.29 19.36 13.28
N GLU A 190 -13.41 20.04 13.56
CA GLU A 190 -14.50 20.26 12.60
C GLU A 190 -14.22 21.38 11.59
N ASP A 191 -12.97 21.82 11.47
CA ASP A 191 -12.57 22.90 10.57
C ASP A 191 -12.05 22.40 9.22
N GLU A 192 -12.05 23.29 8.23
CA GLU A 192 -11.56 22.97 6.88
C GLU A 192 -10.04 22.78 6.83
N ALA A 193 -9.28 23.27 7.81
CA ALA A 193 -7.84 23.07 7.87
C ALA A 193 -7.51 21.60 8.19
N PHE A 194 -8.23 20.98 9.13
CA PHE A 194 -8.06 19.55 9.39
C PHE A 194 -8.36 18.67 8.16
N VAL A 195 -9.38 19.02 7.39
CA VAL A 195 -9.67 18.30 6.13
C VAL A 195 -8.53 18.46 5.13
N ALA A 196 -7.97 19.66 4.98
CA ALA A 196 -6.83 19.92 4.13
C ALA A 196 -5.56 19.16 4.59
N ASP A 197 -5.33 19.11 5.90
CA ASP A 197 -4.22 18.37 6.51
C ASP A 197 -4.33 16.87 6.24
N ALA A 198 -5.51 16.29 6.43
CA ALA A 198 -5.75 14.88 6.14
C ALA A 198 -5.59 14.56 4.64
N VAL A 199 -6.07 15.42 3.74
CA VAL A 199 -5.84 15.26 2.30
C VAL A 199 -4.36 15.34 1.95
N THR A 200 -3.62 16.26 2.56
CA THR A 200 -2.18 16.42 2.36
C THR A 200 -1.43 15.19 2.83
N ASP A 201 -1.73 14.71 4.04
CA ASP A 201 -1.10 13.51 4.62
C ASP A 201 -1.45 12.25 3.82
N ALA A 202 -2.68 12.12 3.30
CA ALA A 202 -3.05 11.01 2.43
C ALA A 202 -2.28 11.02 1.11
N ASN A 203 -2.10 12.19 0.50
CA ASN A 203 -1.26 12.35 -0.69
C ASN A 203 0.22 12.07 -0.40
N ALA A 204 0.71 12.40 0.81
CA ALA A 204 2.05 12.02 1.25
C ALA A 204 2.20 10.49 1.35
N TRP A 205 1.18 9.77 1.85
CA TRP A 205 1.18 8.31 1.88
C TRP A 205 1.18 7.68 0.48
N PHE A 206 0.40 8.20 -0.46
CA PHE A 206 0.46 7.72 -1.84
C PHE A 206 1.82 8.02 -2.49
N THR A 207 2.35 9.22 -2.32
CA THR A 207 3.68 9.60 -2.82
C THR A 207 4.77 8.69 -2.24
N TYR A 208 4.70 8.38 -0.94
CA TYR A 208 5.60 7.45 -0.30
C TYR A 208 5.52 6.05 -0.94
N LEU A 209 4.30 5.52 -1.10
CA LEU A 209 4.08 4.22 -1.73
C LEU A 209 4.60 4.16 -3.18
N ILE A 210 4.40 5.23 -3.96
CA ILE A 210 4.96 5.38 -5.30
C ILE A 210 6.50 5.36 -5.25
N SER A 211 7.11 6.14 -4.34
CA SER A 211 8.58 6.18 -4.22
C SER A 211 9.22 4.86 -3.81
N LEU A 212 8.50 4.01 -3.07
CA LEU A 212 8.97 2.67 -2.74
C LEU A 212 9.04 1.76 -3.98
N ALA A 213 8.16 1.98 -4.95
CA ALA A 213 8.21 1.26 -6.22
C ALA A 213 9.53 1.53 -6.96
N ASP A 214 9.95 2.79 -7.03
CA ASP A 214 11.20 3.19 -7.70
C ASP A 214 12.43 2.53 -7.06
N VAL A 215 12.48 2.49 -5.72
CA VAL A 215 13.60 1.87 -4.98
C VAL A 215 13.73 0.38 -5.30
N VAL A 216 12.62 -0.36 -5.23
CA VAL A 216 12.64 -1.82 -5.42
C VAL A 216 12.94 -2.19 -6.88
N VAL A 217 12.52 -1.37 -7.84
CA VAL A 217 12.85 -1.54 -9.26
C VAL A 217 14.34 -1.33 -9.53
N HIS A 218 14.95 -0.32 -8.90
CA HIS A 218 16.39 -0.05 -9.03
C HIS A 218 17.27 -1.15 -8.44
N ASP A 219 16.92 -1.70 -7.28
CA ASP A 219 17.67 -2.82 -6.68
C ASP A 219 17.64 -4.08 -7.57
N ALA A 220 16.50 -4.34 -8.24
CA ALA A 220 16.37 -5.46 -9.17
C ALA A 220 17.21 -5.30 -10.44
N THR A 221 17.45 -4.06 -10.90
CA THR A 221 18.26 -3.79 -12.11
C THR A 221 19.76 -3.80 -11.82
N GLN A 222 20.20 -3.36 -10.63
CA GLN A 222 21.62 -3.42 -10.25
C GLN A 222 22.11 -4.86 -10.00
N ALA A 223 21.26 -5.75 -9.49
CA ALA A 223 21.61 -7.15 -9.28
C ALA A 223 21.93 -7.93 -10.58
N VAL A 224 21.43 -7.47 -11.73
CA VAL A 224 21.65 -8.11 -13.04
C VAL A 224 22.96 -7.63 -13.70
N ALA A 225 23.47 -6.44 -13.33
CA ALA A 225 24.65 -5.84 -13.94
C ALA A 225 25.99 -6.31 -13.33
N VAL A 226 25.95 -7.18 -12.32
CA VAL A 226 27.14 -7.65 -11.57
C VAL A 226 27.46 -9.13 -11.85
N ASN A 227 26.78 -9.76 -12.82
CA ASN A 227 27.08 -11.14 -13.25
C ASN A 227 27.62 -11.18 -14.68
#